data_AF-A0A435XS93-F1
#
_entry.id   AF-A0A435XS93-F1
#
_cell.length_a   1.000
_cell.length_b   1.000
_cell.length_c   1.000
_cell.angle_alpha   90.00
_cell.angle_beta   90.00
_cell.angle_gamma   90.00
#
_symmetry.space_group_name_H-M   'P 1'
#
loop_
_entity.id
_entity.type
_entity.pdbx_description
1 polymer ?
#
loop_
_entity_poly.entity_id
_entity_poly.type
_entity_poly.pdbx_seq_one_letter_code
_entity_poly.pdbx_strand_id
1 'polypeptide(L)'
;MAALPFKRMIDPLFKNLFCSILQKRLQSVDTFVFNFGTNSGISVKNTPSVEQHLEIYRRMLLVRHLEESLGALHKEGRTRGPIHRCDGQEAVGVAATAVLEAGDKVATTHRGHAVYIGKGMAVHPVVAEIFGRATGACGGRAGHMLVADAERG
;
A
#
# COMPACT_ATOMS: atom_id res chain seq x y z
N MET A 1 9.06 -29.07 -25.52
CA MET A 1 8.30 -28.51 -24.37
C MET A 1 7.72 -27.17 -24.80
N ALA A 2 6.44 -27.14 -25.15
CA ALA A 2 5.80 -25.99 -25.78
C ALA A 2 5.40 -24.93 -24.73
N ALA A 3 5.78 -23.68 -24.99
CA ALA A 3 5.33 -22.52 -24.22
C ALA A 3 3.81 -22.38 -24.32
N LEU A 4 3.12 -22.44 -23.18
CA LEU A 4 1.68 -22.19 -23.11
C LEU A 4 1.38 -20.71 -23.39
N PRO A 5 0.33 -20.38 -24.16
CA PRO A 5 0.06 -19.02 -24.59
C PRO A 5 -0.46 -18.17 -23.43
N PHE A 6 0.28 -17.10 -23.10
CA PHE A 6 0.09 -16.15 -22.00
C PHE A 6 -1.18 -15.25 -22.13
N LYS A 7 -2.18 -15.66 -22.94
CA LYS A 7 -3.24 -14.77 -23.41
C LYS A 7 -4.61 -15.43 -23.29
N ARG A 8 -5.07 -15.69 -22.06
CA ARG A 8 -6.50 -15.90 -21.68
C ARG A 8 -6.63 -16.23 -20.18
N MET A 9 -6.35 -15.26 -19.32
CA MET A 9 -6.80 -15.31 -17.91
C MET A 9 -6.89 -13.90 -17.31
N ILE A 10 -7.34 -12.94 -18.12
CA ILE A 10 -7.17 -11.51 -17.87
C ILE A 10 -8.56 -10.87 -18.01
N ASP A 11 -9.24 -10.63 -16.88
CA ASP A 11 -9.93 -9.36 -16.52
C ASP A 11 -10.94 -9.52 -15.34
N PRO A 12 -11.88 -10.48 -15.33
CA PRO A 12 -13.00 -10.44 -14.37
C PRO A 12 -12.59 -10.70 -12.90
N LEU A 13 -11.57 -11.53 -12.68
CA LEU A 13 -11.11 -11.92 -11.33
C LEU A 13 -10.34 -10.81 -10.60
N PHE A 14 -9.67 -9.90 -11.31
CA PHE A 14 -8.93 -8.80 -10.68
C PHE A 14 -9.88 -7.68 -10.22
N LYS A 15 -10.85 -7.33 -11.06
CA LYS A 15 -11.96 -6.43 -10.71
C LYS A 15 -12.84 -6.99 -9.59
N ASN A 16 -13.14 -8.29 -9.58
CA ASN A 16 -14.11 -8.83 -8.62
C ASN A 16 -13.50 -9.37 -7.33
N LEU A 17 -12.28 -9.90 -7.33
CA LEU A 17 -11.71 -10.52 -6.12
C LEU A 17 -10.77 -9.59 -5.35
N PHE A 18 -9.86 -8.91 -6.05
CA PHE A 18 -8.94 -7.97 -5.39
C PHE A 18 -9.68 -6.71 -4.94
N CYS A 19 -10.54 -6.17 -5.81
CA CYS A 19 -11.38 -5.02 -5.49
C CYS A 19 -12.41 -5.35 -4.40
N SER A 20 -13.07 -6.53 -4.39
CA SER A 20 -14.06 -6.83 -3.34
C SER A 20 -13.44 -7.18 -1.98
N ILE A 21 -12.29 -7.89 -1.93
CA ILE A 21 -11.63 -8.23 -0.66
C ILE A 21 -10.99 -6.98 -0.05
N LEU A 22 -10.29 -6.17 -0.84
CA LEU A 22 -9.77 -4.89 -0.35
C LEU A 22 -10.86 -3.85 -0.14
N GLN A 23 -11.90 -3.72 -0.99
CA GLN A 23 -13.01 -2.79 -0.69
C GLN A 23 -13.77 -3.17 0.56
N LYS A 24 -14.09 -4.45 0.79
CA LYS A 24 -14.80 -4.86 2.02
C LYS A 24 -13.98 -4.56 3.27
N ARG A 25 -12.64 -4.71 3.20
CA ARG A 25 -11.73 -4.40 4.33
C ARG A 25 -11.35 -2.92 4.43
N LEU A 26 -11.36 -2.17 3.33
CA LEU A 26 -11.14 -0.71 3.30
C LEU A 26 -12.37 0.05 3.78
N GLN A 27 -13.58 -0.42 3.43
CA GLN A 27 -14.84 0.15 3.91
C GLN A 27 -14.95 0.10 5.44
N SER A 28 -14.38 -0.92 6.10
CA SER A 28 -14.33 -0.96 7.57
C SER A 28 -13.37 0.07 8.18
N VAL A 29 -12.39 0.59 7.43
CA VAL A 29 -11.48 1.63 7.90
C VAL A 29 -12.17 3.00 7.92
N ASP A 30 -13.09 3.25 6.98
CA ASP A 30 -13.82 4.53 6.89
C ASP A 30 -14.92 4.68 7.97
N THR A 31 -15.23 3.62 8.74
CA THR A 31 -16.34 3.59 9.71
C THR A 31 -15.89 3.80 11.18
N PHE A 32 -14.59 3.98 11.44
CA PHE A 32 -14.07 4.10 12.81
C PHE A 32 -13.89 5.56 13.23
N VAL A 33 -14.93 6.14 13.85
CA VAL A 33 -14.83 7.43 14.57
C VAL A 33 -14.45 7.14 16.02
N PHE A 34 -13.17 7.33 16.38
CA PHE A 34 -12.73 7.30 17.78
C PHE A 34 -12.86 8.70 18.40
N ASN A 35 -13.61 8.80 19.49
CA ASN A 35 -13.74 10.02 20.27
C ASN A 35 -12.65 10.03 21.36
N PHE A 36 -11.48 10.62 21.09
CA PHE A 36 -10.40 10.75 22.07
C PHE A 36 -10.60 12.02 22.89
N GLY A 37 -10.95 11.85 24.17
CA GLY A 37 -10.88 12.93 25.15
C GLY A 37 -9.42 13.33 25.39
N THR A 38 -9.05 14.56 25.03
CA THR A 38 -7.72 15.11 25.27
C THR A 38 -7.61 15.54 26.72
N ASN A 39 -7.04 14.71 27.59
CA ASN A 39 -6.64 15.18 28.91
C ASN A 39 -5.28 14.60 29.32
N SER A 40 -4.21 15.27 28.91
CA SER A 40 -2.90 15.17 29.56
C SER A 40 -2.06 16.38 29.18
N GLY A 41 -1.70 17.17 30.20
CA GLY A 41 -0.90 18.39 30.08
C GLY A 41 0.57 18.15 29.73
N ILE A 42 0.85 17.39 28.67
CA ILE A 42 2.20 17.17 28.14
C ILE A 42 2.25 17.75 26.73
N SER A 43 2.78 18.97 26.60
CA SER A 43 3.03 19.60 25.31
C SER A 43 4.34 19.08 24.71
N VAL A 44 4.29 17.94 24.00
CA VAL A 44 5.44 17.44 23.22
C VAL A 44 5.54 18.28 21.94
N LYS A 45 6.72 18.87 21.68
CA LYS A 45 6.92 19.92 20.67
C LYS A 45 6.69 19.51 19.20
N ASN A 46 6.52 18.22 18.89
CA ASN A 46 6.35 17.69 17.52
C ASN A 46 5.22 16.66 17.42
N THR A 47 4.17 16.80 18.22
CA THR A 47 3.03 15.87 18.17
C THR A 47 2.15 16.18 16.95
N PRO A 48 1.87 15.19 16.07
CA PRO A 48 0.89 15.38 15.01
C PRO A 48 -0.49 15.74 15.58
N SER A 49 -1.30 16.46 14.82
CA SER A 49 -2.70 16.69 15.18
C SER A 49 -3.46 15.36 15.28
N VAL A 50 -4.65 15.37 15.88
CA VAL A 50 -5.51 14.17 15.96
C VAL A 50 -5.83 13.65 14.56
N GLU A 51 -6.10 14.55 13.63
CA GLU A 51 -6.40 14.25 12.22
C GLU A 51 -5.20 13.61 11.53
N GLN A 52 -3.99 14.12 11.77
CA GLN A 52 -2.76 13.53 11.24
C GLN A 52 -2.51 12.13 11.80
N HIS A 53 -2.74 11.91 13.10
CA HIS A 53 -2.66 10.58 13.70
C HIS A 53 -3.66 9.61 13.09
N LEU A 54 -4.91 10.05 12.87
CA LEU A 54 -5.94 9.23 12.24
C LEU A 54 -5.55 8.85 10.82
N GLU A 55 -5.00 9.76 10.02
CA GLU A 55 -4.56 9.45 8.66
C GLU A 55 -3.34 8.51 8.63
N ILE A 56 -2.36 8.71 9.53
CA ILE A 56 -1.23 7.77 9.69
C ILE A 56 -1.77 6.38 10.04
N TYR A 57 -2.70 6.28 10.98
CA TYR A 57 -3.33 5.02 11.38
C TYR A 57 -4.10 4.38 10.22
N ARG A 58 -4.88 5.17 9.47
CA ARG A 58 -5.63 4.75 8.27
C ARG A 58 -4.71 4.11 7.24
N ARG A 59 -3.58 4.76 6.95
CA ARG A 59 -2.58 4.25 6.00
C ARG A 59 -1.88 2.99 6.51
N MET A 60 -1.57 2.89 7.81
CA MET A 60 -1.01 1.67 8.37
C MET A 60 -1.96 0.47 8.22
N LEU A 61 -3.26 0.65 8.52
CA LEU A 61 -4.28 -0.39 8.32
C LEU A 61 -4.41 -0.77 6.85
N LEU A 62 -4.39 0.21 5.95
CA LEU A 62 -4.42 -0.03 4.52
C LEU A 62 -3.25 -0.92 4.07
N VAL A 63 -2.03 -0.58 4.51
CA VAL A 63 -0.83 -1.36 4.19
C VAL A 63 -0.93 -2.77 4.78
N ARG A 64 -1.35 -2.91 6.04
CA ARG A 64 -1.56 -4.22 6.67
C ARG A 64 -2.49 -5.10 5.83
N HIS A 65 -3.65 -4.58 5.43
CA HIS A 65 -4.61 -5.33 4.63
C HIS A 65 -4.11 -5.66 3.23
N LEU A 66 -3.37 -4.75 2.61
CA LEU A 66 -2.69 -5.02 1.34
C LEU A 66 -1.72 -6.20 1.49
N GLU A 67 -0.85 -6.17 2.49
CA GLU A 67 0.17 -7.20 2.71
C GLU A 67 -0.43 -8.56 3.08
N GLU A 68 -1.44 -8.59 3.93
CA GLU A 68 -2.18 -9.82 4.22
C GLU A 68 -2.80 -10.43 2.95
N SER A 69 -3.41 -9.58 2.12
CA SER A 69 -4.01 -10.00 0.86
C SER A 69 -2.98 -10.52 -0.14
N LEU A 70 -1.85 -9.81 -0.29
CA LEU A 70 -0.73 -10.24 -1.13
C LEU A 70 -0.15 -11.57 -0.63
N GLY A 71 -0.03 -11.76 0.68
CA GLY A 71 0.43 -13.03 1.26
C GLY A 71 -0.52 -14.20 0.98
N ALA A 72 -1.83 -13.99 1.10
CA ALA A 72 -2.83 -15.00 0.74
C ALA A 72 -2.73 -15.37 -0.75
N LEU A 73 -2.69 -14.37 -1.64
CA LEU A 73 -2.57 -14.57 -3.08
C LEU A 73 -1.25 -15.23 -3.48
N HIS A 74 -0.16 -14.92 -2.78
CA HIS A 74 1.13 -15.57 -3.01
C HIS A 74 1.10 -17.05 -2.62
N LYS A 75 0.48 -17.39 -1.48
CA LYS A 75 0.25 -18.79 -1.07
C LYS A 75 -0.62 -19.56 -2.07
N GLU A 76 -1.56 -18.89 -2.73
CA GLU A 76 -2.37 -19.44 -3.81
C GLU A 76 -1.63 -19.53 -5.16
N GLY A 77 -0.37 -19.07 -5.25
CA GLY A 77 0.40 -19.06 -6.50
C GLY A 77 -0.05 -18.02 -7.52
N ARG A 78 -0.73 -16.96 -7.08
CA ARG A 78 -1.36 -15.94 -7.95
C ARG A 78 -0.55 -14.67 -8.12
N THR A 79 0.60 -14.57 -7.47
CA THR A 79 1.56 -13.48 -7.67
C THR A 79 2.72 -13.94 -8.55
N ARG A 80 3.38 -13.02 -9.24
CA ARG A 80 4.54 -13.32 -10.08
C ARG A 80 5.81 -13.16 -9.27
N GLY A 81 6.52 -14.26 -9.03
CA GLY A 81 7.79 -14.25 -8.31
C GLY A 81 7.63 -14.05 -6.79
N PRO A 82 8.73 -13.78 -6.07
CA PRO A 82 8.69 -13.54 -4.64
C PRO A 82 7.95 -12.23 -4.33
N ILE A 83 7.32 -12.17 -3.16
CA ILE A 83 6.73 -10.95 -2.59
C ILE A 83 7.37 -10.69 -1.23
N HIS A 84 8.02 -9.53 -1.09
CA HIS A 84 8.59 -9.09 0.18
C HIS A 84 7.64 -8.15 0.88
N ARG A 85 6.97 -8.66 1.92
CA ARG A 85 5.91 -7.94 2.64
C ARG A 85 6.41 -7.05 3.77
N CYS A 86 5.86 -5.87 3.97
CA CYS A 86 6.17 -5.02 5.14
C CYS A 86 5.19 -5.16 6.30
N ASP A 87 4.43 -6.25 6.41
CA ASP A 87 3.51 -6.43 7.53
C ASP A 87 4.29 -6.52 8.86
N GLY A 88 3.83 -5.76 9.85
CA GLY A 88 4.54 -5.53 11.13
C GLY A 88 5.55 -4.37 11.09
N GLN A 89 5.80 -3.77 9.92
CA GLN A 89 6.70 -2.63 9.73
C GLN A 89 5.96 -1.42 9.11
N GLU A 90 4.63 -1.38 9.18
CA GLU A 90 3.82 -0.34 8.51
C GLU A 90 4.16 1.05 9.00
N ALA A 91 4.32 1.19 10.32
CA ALA A 91 4.64 2.46 10.96
C ALA A 91 5.96 3.06 10.44
N VAL A 92 6.95 2.21 10.12
CA VAL A 92 8.27 2.66 9.66
C VAL A 92 8.13 3.43 8.35
N GLY A 93 7.41 2.89 7.37
CA GLY A 93 7.22 3.57 6.09
C GLY A 93 6.20 4.70 6.15
N VAL A 94 5.05 4.46 6.78
CA VAL A 94 3.93 5.42 6.80
C VAL A 94 4.26 6.64 7.66
N ALA A 95 4.73 6.46 8.89
CA ALA A 95 5.01 7.60 9.77
C ALA A 95 6.25 8.38 9.32
N ALA A 96 7.31 7.71 8.82
CA ALA A 96 8.49 8.39 8.33
C ALA A 96 8.20 9.27 7.11
N THR A 97 7.26 8.87 6.26
CA THR A 97 6.86 9.67 5.09
C THR A 97 5.79 10.70 5.38
N ALA A 98 5.03 10.56 6.48
CA ALA A 98 3.98 11.50 6.88
C ALA A 98 4.50 12.88 7.30
N VAL A 99 5.78 12.98 7.67
CA VAL A 99 6.45 14.23 8.06
C VAL A 99 7.23 14.88 6.93
N LEU A 100 7.27 14.25 5.75
CA LEU A 100 7.98 14.77 4.59
C LEU A 100 7.13 15.81 3.85
N GLU A 101 7.81 16.78 3.26
CA GLU A 101 7.20 17.73 2.34
C GLU A 101 6.99 17.08 0.96
N ALA A 102 6.14 17.68 0.13
CA ALA A 102 5.83 17.16 -1.20
C ALA A 102 7.06 17.09 -2.12
N GLY A 103 8.03 18.00 -1.94
CA GLY A 103 9.26 18.03 -2.73
C GLY A 103 10.31 17.01 -2.33
N ASP A 104 10.21 16.45 -1.11
CA ASP A 104 11.21 15.51 -0.60
C ASP A 104 11.22 14.21 -1.40
N LYS A 105 12.42 13.73 -1.71
CA LYS A 105 12.63 12.49 -2.46
C LYS A 105 12.91 11.32 -1.53
N VAL A 106 12.33 10.16 -1.83
CA VAL A 106 12.47 8.96 -1.01
C VAL A 106 12.92 7.79 -1.86
N ALA A 107 14.06 7.21 -1.51
CA ALA A 107 14.48 5.91 -2.00
C ALA A 107 14.13 4.84 -0.97
N THR A 108 13.65 3.68 -1.44
CA THR A 108 13.33 2.55 -0.57
C THR A 108 13.99 1.27 -1.07
N THR A 109 13.83 0.19 -0.31
CA THR A 109 14.38 -1.13 -0.60
C THR A 109 13.35 -2.01 -1.32
N HIS A 110 13.64 -3.31 -1.45
CA HIS A 110 12.71 -4.32 -1.97
C HIS A 110 11.40 -4.47 -1.16
N ARG A 111 11.27 -3.81 0.01
CA ARG A 111 10.12 -3.87 0.92
C ARG A 111 9.39 -2.52 1.03
N GLY A 112 9.24 -1.83 -0.10
CA GLY A 112 8.83 -0.43 -0.14
C GLY A 112 7.33 -0.12 0.03
N HIS A 113 6.43 -1.11 0.15
CA HIS A 113 4.98 -0.87 0.04
C HIS A 113 4.44 0.18 1.03
N ALA A 114 4.86 0.13 2.30
CA ALA A 114 4.49 1.14 3.30
C ALA A 114 4.98 2.55 2.95
N VAL A 115 6.16 2.65 2.32
CA VAL A 115 6.76 3.92 1.91
C VAL A 115 6.02 4.50 0.71
N TYR A 116 5.70 3.68 -0.31
CA TYR A 116 4.95 4.11 -1.49
C TYR A 116 3.59 4.71 -1.08
N ILE A 117 2.85 3.96 -0.26
CA ILE A 117 1.52 4.37 0.23
C ILE A 117 1.64 5.55 1.19
N GLY A 118 2.62 5.52 2.09
CA GLY A 118 2.88 6.58 3.06
C GLY A 118 3.20 7.93 2.40
N LYS A 119 4.04 7.93 1.35
CA LYS A 119 4.39 9.10 0.53
C LYS A 119 3.22 9.61 -0.33
N GLY A 120 2.12 8.85 -0.40
CA GLY A 120 0.87 9.29 -1.03
C GLY A 120 0.63 8.72 -2.42
N MET A 121 1.33 7.65 -2.83
CA MET A 121 0.94 6.93 -4.05
C MET A 121 -0.44 6.29 -3.88
N ALA A 122 -1.26 6.39 -4.93
CA ALA A 122 -2.54 5.73 -4.95
C ALA A 122 -2.36 4.20 -4.92
N VAL A 123 -3.18 3.51 -4.14
CA VAL A 123 -3.05 2.05 -3.91
C VAL A 123 -3.29 1.26 -5.19
N HIS A 124 -4.26 1.68 -6.01
CA HIS A 124 -4.60 0.97 -7.24
C HIS A 124 -3.42 0.84 -8.21
N PRO A 125 -2.72 1.92 -8.63
CA PRO A 125 -1.57 1.78 -9.51
C PRO A 125 -0.39 1.02 -8.86
N VAL A 126 -0.19 1.11 -7.55
CA VAL A 126 0.81 0.28 -6.84
C VAL A 126 0.48 -1.20 -6.98
N VAL A 127 -0.76 -1.59 -6.70
CA VAL A 127 -1.22 -2.98 -6.83
C VAL A 127 -1.13 -3.44 -8.28
N ALA A 128 -1.63 -2.64 -9.22
CA ALA A 128 -1.57 -2.96 -10.63
C ALA A 128 -0.12 -3.22 -11.09
N GLU A 129 0.85 -2.47 -10.56
CA GLU A 129 2.28 -2.68 -10.80
C GLU A 129 2.77 -4.01 -10.23
N ILE A 130 2.42 -4.34 -8.99
CA ILE A 130 2.75 -5.62 -8.33
C ILE A 130 2.29 -6.82 -9.17
N PHE A 131 1.12 -6.71 -9.80
CA PHE A 131 0.55 -7.75 -10.67
C PHE A 131 0.95 -7.63 -12.15
N GLY A 132 1.88 -6.73 -12.51
CA GLY A 132 2.38 -6.56 -13.87
C GLY A 132 1.32 -6.10 -14.87
N ARG A 133 0.40 -5.23 -14.43
CA ARG A 133 -0.68 -4.67 -15.27
C ARG A 133 -0.26 -3.35 -15.90
N ALA A 134 -0.74 -3.09 -17.12
CA ALA A 134 -0.45 -1.85 -17.85
C ALA A 134 -0.93 -0.58 -17.12
N THR A 135 -1.93 -0.69 -16.25
CA THR A 135 -2.41 0.41 -15.38
C THR A 135 -1.59 0.57 -14.10
N GLY A 136 -0.44 -0.12 -14.00
CA GLY A 136 0.50 0.04 -12.90
C GLY A 136 1.23 1.37 -12.97
N ALA A 137 1.75 1.83 -11.82
CA ALA A 137 2.48 3.10 -11.72
C ALA A 137 3.65 3.22 -12.70
N CYS A 138 4.27 2.10 -13.10
CA CYS A 138 5.40 2.02 -14.02
C CYS A 138 5.05 1.23 -15.31
N GLY A 139 3.76 1.03 -15.57
CA GLY A 139 3.25 0.28 -16.72
C GLY A 139 3.35 -1.24 -16.59
N GLY A 140 3.47 -1.77 -15.37
CA GLY A 140 3.50 -3.21 -15.10
C GLY A 140 4.84 -3.89 -15.36
N ARG A 141 5.93 -3.11 -15.34
CA ARG A 141 7.30 -3.55 -15.69
C ARG A 141 8.24 -3.65 -14.48
N ALA A 142 7.98 -2.87 -13.45
CA ALA A 142 8.81 -2.79 -12.24
C ALA A 142 8.49 -3.91 -11.25
N GLY A 143 7.22 -4.33 -11.19
CA GLY A 143 6.75 -5.29 -10.19
C GLY A 143 6.77 -4.69 -8.78
N HIS A 144 6.77 -5.55 -7.76
CA HIS A 144 6.57 -5.10 -6.38
C HIS A 144 7.75 -4.34 -5.77
N MET A 145 8.99 -4.63 -6.23
CA MET A 145 10.21 -4.13 -5.58
C MET A 145 10.60 -2.71 -5.99
N LEU A 146 10.21 -2.26 -7.19
CA LEU A 146 10.78 -1.08 -7.84
C LEU A 146 9.71 -0.06 -8.28
N VAL A 147 8.58 -0.03 -7.57
CA VAL A 147 7.51 0.93 -7.86
C VAL A 147 8.05 2.35 -7.67
N ALA A 148 7.86 3.22 -8.65
CA ALA A 148 8.37 4.59 -8.64
C ALA A 148 7.31 5.58 -9.13
N ASP A 149 7.38 6.80 -8.60
CA ASP A 149 6.52 7.93 -8.98
C ASP A 149 7.35 9.23 -8.99
N ALA A 150 7.80 9.63 -10.19
CA ALA A 150 8.68 10.80 -10.31
C ALA A 150 8.03 12.11 -9.84
N GLU A 151 6.70 12.20 -9.93
CA GLU A 151 5.94 13.38 -9.52
C GLU A 151 5.89 13.48 -7.99
N ARG A 152 5.65 12.36 -7.30
CA ARG A 152 5.59 12.30 -5.83
C ARG A 152 6.95 12.14 -5.14
N GLY A 153 8.01 11.93 -5.92
CA GLY A 153 9.38 11.80 -5.42
C GLY A 153 9.71 10.43 -4.86
#